data_AF-A0AAV7USB5-F1
#
_entry.id   AF-A0AAV7USB5-F1
#
_cell.length_a   1.000
_cell.length_b   1.000
_cell.length_c   1.000
_cell.angle_alpha   90.00
_cell.angle_beta   90.00
_cell.angle_gamma   90.00
#
_symmetry.space_group_name_H-M   'P 1'
#
loop_
_entity.id
_entity.type
_entity.pdbx_description
1 polymer ?
#
loop_
_entity_poly.entity_id
_entity_poly.type
_entity_poly.pdbx_seq_one_letter_code
_entity_poly.pdbx_strand_id
1 'polypeptide(L)'
;MKKKSRRSTNGATSSGKDLKWDYSDSPLHGENVAGSKEDGLSHRHTATLEIIYQSIMADHKKTRADSHRAQTASLNLQGTICKLTKTCTKLLERMTKFENRVAVLENEVMAQMKLCEATETHLTDTHWKLEKLGNRFRHNNLRVLGIAEGLEGSDTRKYIVKLFNTAFSDLPNQNWDIEEPLTDS
;
A
#
# COMPACT_ATOMS: atom_id res chain seq x y z
N MET A 1 14.46 20.63 9.27
CA MET A 1 15.45 21.02 8.23
C MET A 1 14.87 20.74 6.85
N LYS A 2 14.42 21.78 6.11
CA LYS A 2 13.76 21.65 4.81
C LYS A 2 14.72 22.10 3.70
N LYS A 3 15.21 21.19 2.87
CA LYS A 3 15.97 21.52 1.64
C LYS A 3 14.98 21.76 0.50
N LYS A 4 14.77 23.02 0.12
CA LYS A 4 14.11 23.41 -1.14
C LYS A 4 15.18 23.52 -2.22
N SER A 5 15.20 22.56 -3.13
CA SER A 5 15.92 22.65 -4.40
C SER A 5 15.02 23.36 -5.41
N ARG A 6 15.45 24.54 -5.88
CA ARG A 6 14.81 25.26 -6.99
C ARG A 6 15.79 25.23 -8.17
N ARG A 7 15.49 24.42 -9.18
CA ARG A 7 16.16 24.44 -10.48
C ARG A 7 15.35 25.36 -11.39
N SER A 8 15.86 26.57 -11.60
CA SER A 8 15.32 27.54 -12.56
C SER A 8 15.81 27.17 -13.96
N THR A 9 14.88 27.15 -14.91
CA THR A 9 15.11 26.86 -16.33
C THR A 9 15.53 28.14 -17.07
N ASN A 10 16.69 28.10 -17.70
CA ASN A 10 17.16 29.11 -18.65
C ASN A 10 16.26 29.10 -19.90
N GLY A 11 15.41 30.13 -20.04
CA GLY A 11 14.72 30.44 -21.29
C GLY A 11 15.62 31.32 -22.15
N ALA A 12 16.28 30.70 -23.14
CA ALA A 12 17.00 31.40 -24.18
C ALA A 12 16.01 31.89 -25.25
N THR A 13 15.73 33.19 -25.28
CA THR A 13 15.13 33.86 -26.44
C THR A 13 16.25 34.51 -27.24
N SER A 14 16.81 33.80 -28.21
CA SER A 14 17.69 34.40 -29.21
C SER A 14 16.82 35.09 -30.26
N SER A 15 16.78 36.43 -30.20
CA SER A 15 16.26 37.27 -31.28
C SER A 15 17.12 37.04 -32.53
N GLY A 16 16.54 36.46 -33.58
CA GLY A 16 17.14 36.46 -34.91
C GLY A 16 17.21 37.90 -35.40
N LYS A 17 18.39 38.51 -35.29
CA LYS A 17 18.69 39.79 -35.94
C LYS A 17 19.05 39.50 -37.39
N ASP A 18 18.41 40.24 -38.28
CA ASP A 18 18.60 40.25 -39.71
C ASP A 18 20.09 40.35 -40.09
N LEU A 19 20.60 39.33 -40.78
CA LEU A 19 21.86 39.47 -41.53
C LEU A 19 21.53 40.21 -42.84
N LYS A 20 21.81 41.51 -42.83
CA LYS A 20 21.99 42.31 -44.05
C LYS A 20 23.21 41.78 -44.80
N TRP A 21 23.00 41.26 -46.00
CA TRP A 21 24.08 40.97 -46.94
C TRP A 21 24.37 42.24 -47.74
N ASP A 22 25.43 42.96 -47.38
CA ASP A 22 25.98 44.03 -48.22
C ASP A 22 26.80 43.38 -49.34
N TYR A 23 26.25 43.38 -50.55
CA TYR A 23 26.96 42.98 -51.77
C TYR A 23 27.71 44.21 -52.28
N SER A 24 28.95 44.39 -51.80
CA SER A 24 29.84 45.44 -52.31
C SER A 24 30.30 45.07 -53.72
N ASP A 25 29.96 45.93 -54.68
CA ASP A 25 30.45 45.92 -56.05
C ASP A 25 31.97 45.70 -56.11
N SER A 26 32.39 44.64 -56.80
CA SER A 26 33.77 44.46 -57.25
C SER A 26 33.82 44.74 -58.75
N PRO A 27 34.60 45.73 -59.22
CA PRO A 27 34.75 45.99 -60.64
C PRO A 27 35.77 45.01 -61.23
N LEU A 28 35.29 44.07 -62.05
CA LEU A 28 36.16 43.25 -62.89
C LEU A 28 36.41 44.00 -64.21
N HIS A 29 37.56 44.69 -64.27
CA HIS A 29 38.23 44.96 -65.53
C HIS A 29 39.06 43.74 -65.91
N GLY A 30 38.76 43.16 -67.07
CA GLY A 30 39.54 42.12 -67.72
C GLY A 30 39.36 42.25 -69.23
N GLU A 31 40.47 42.53 -69.91
CA GLU A 31 40.58 42.79 -71.34
C GLU A 31 40.21 41.57 -72.20
N ASN A 32 39.68 41.86 -73.39
CA ASN A 32 39.33 40.92 -74.45
C ASN A 32 40.55 40.13 -74.97
N VAL A 33 40.55 38.80 -74.82
CA VAL A 33 41.28 37.88 -75.73
C VAL A 33 40.53 36.52 -75.82
N ALA A 34 40.18 36.10 -77.05
CA ALA A 34 39.79 34.73 -77.48
C ALA A 34 38.33 34.24 -77.28
N GLY A 35 37.38 34.86 -77.99
CA GLY A 35 36.01 34.35 -78.17
C GLY A 35 35.95 33.07 -79.02
N SER A 36 35.77 31.92 -78.35
CA SER A 36 35.10 30.70 -78.87
C SER A 36 35.14 29.52 -77.87
N LYS A 37 35.93 29.59 -76.79
CA LYS A 37 35.93 28.57 -75.71
C LYS A 37 35.29 29.05 -74.39
N GLU A 38 35.19 30.36 -74.17
CA GLU A 38 34.67 30.94 -72.93
C GLU A 38 33.14 30.89 -72.82
N ASP A 39 32.42 31.05 -73.93
CA ASP A 39 30.94 30.99 -73.93
C ASP A 39 30.42 29.60 -73.54
N GLY A 40 31.10 28.54 -73.99
CA GLY A 40 30.78 27.15 -73.62
C GLY A 40 31.13 26.81 -72.17
N LEU A 41 32.12 27.48 -71.58
CA LEU A 41 32.46 27.33 -70.16
C LEU A 41 31.47 28.09 -69.27
N SER A 42 31.07 29.31 -69.67
CA SER A 42 30.09 30.13 -68.95
C SER A 42 28.71 29.46 -68.90
N HIS A 43 28.26 28.87 -70.02
CA HIS A 43 27.01 28.11 -70.06
C HIS A 43 27.04 26.83 -69.21
N ARG A 44 28.19 26.15 -69.11
CA ARG A 44 28.35 24.98 -68.24
C ARG A 44 28.33 25.34 -66.76
N HIS A 45 28.97 26.45 -66.39
CA HIS A 45 28.93 26.94 -65.01
C HIS A 45 27.52 27.35 -64.58
N THR A 46 26.80 28.10 -65.43
CA THR A 46 25.42 28.50 -65.16
C THR A 46 24.47 27.31 -65.05
N ALA A 47 24.57 26.31 -65.95
CA ALA A 47 23.79 25.08 -65.83
C ALA A 47 24.11 24.27 -64.56
N THR A 48 25.38 24.22 -64.15
CA THR A 48 25.80 23.53 -62.93
C THR A 48 25.26 24.23 -61.67
N LEU A 49 25.30 25.56 -61.65
CA LEU A 49 24.75 26.36 -60.55
C LEU A 49 23.23 26.18 -60.42
N GLU A 50 22.51 26.09 -61.55
CA GLU A 50 21.07 25.84 -61.55
C GLU A 50 20.73 24.46 -60.94
N ILE A 51 21.49 23.41 -61.30
CA ILE A 51 21.31 22.07 -60.71
C ILE A 51 21.57 22.09 -59.21
N ILE A 52 22.65 22.76 -58.77
CA ILE A 52 23.00 22.89 -57.35
C ILE A 52 21.88 23.65 -56.61
N TYR A 53 21.39 24.74 -57.17
CA TYR A 53 20.31 25.54 -56.59
C TYR A 53 19.02 24.72 -56.42
N GLN A 54 18.63 23.96 -57.45
CA GLN A 54 17.45 23.09 -57.39
C GLN A 54 17.62 21.98 -56.34
N SER A 55 18.82 21.39 -56.23
CA SER A 55 19.13 20.39 -55.19
C SER A 55 19.01 20.98 -53.79
N ILE A 56 19.58 22.17 -53.56
CA ILE A 56 19.51 22.89 -52.28
C ILE A 56 18.05 23.20 -51.91
N MET A 57 17.25 23.65 -52.87
CA MET A 57 15.84 23.95 -52.64
C MET A 57 15.02 22.68 -52.31
N ALA A 58 15.30 21.57 -53.00
CA ALA A 58 14.67 20.28 -52.70
C ALA A 58 15.04 19.80 -51.28
N ASP A 59 16.31 19.90 -50.90
CA ASP A 59 16.78 19.52 -49.56
C ASP A 59 16.22 20.42 -48.46
N HIS A 60 16.12 21.73 -48.70
CA HIS A 60 15.46 22.66 -47.77
C HIS A 60 13.98 22.30 -47.58
N LYS A 61 13.26 21.99 -48.66
CA LYS A 61 11.86 21.58 -48.59
C LYS A 61 11.70 20.28 -47.79
N LYS A 62 12.59 19.31 -48.00
CA LYS A 62 12.62 18.04 -47.25
C LYS A 62 12.92 18.28 -45.77
N THR A 63 13.98 19.02 -45.46
CA THR A 63 14.39 19.35 -44.08
C THR A 63 13.28 20.07 -43.32
N ARG A 64 12.57 21.00 -43.98
CA ARG A 64 11.43 21.69 -43.39
C ARG A 64 10.26 20.74 -43.08
N ALA A 65 9.97 19.82 -43.99
CA ALA A 65 8.93 18.81 -43.76
C ALA A 65 9.30 17.87 -42.60
N ASP A 66 10.55 17.42 -42.53
CA ASP A 66 11.04 16.56 -41.46
C ASP A 66 11.07 17.29 -40.10
N SER A 67 11.46 18.57 -40.09
CA SER A 67 11.38 19.43 -38.90
C SER A 67 9.94 19.55 -38.38
N HIS A 68 8.96 19.78 -39.27
CA HIS A 68 7.55 19.85 -38.87
C HIS A 68 7.03 18.52 -38.32
N ARG A 69 7.43 17.39 -38.92
CA ARG A 69 7.10 16.05 -38.42
C ARG A 69 7.69 15.81 -37.03
N ALA A 70 8.96 16.17 -36.83
CA ALA A 70 9.62 16.06 -35.53
C ALA A 70 8.94 16.92 -34.46
N GLN A 71 8.55 18.15 -34.80
CA GLN A 71 7.81 19.04 -33.89
C GLN A 71 6.45 18.44 -33.51
N THR A 72 5.71 17.90 -34.48
CA THR A 72 4.41 17.26 -34.23
C THR A 72 4.56 16.03 -33.32
N ALA A 73 5.57 15.19 -33.57
CA ALA A 73 5.88 14.04 -32.73
C ALA A 73 6.24 14.46 -31.30
N SER A 74 7.05 15.52 -31.15
CA SER A 74 7.42 16.08 -29.84
C SER A 74 6.20 16.53 -29.03
N LEU A 75 5.25 17.24 -29.66
CA LEU A 75 4.00 17.65 -29.02
C LEU A 75 3.14 16.46 -28.59
N ASN A 76 3.04 15.42 -29.43
CA ASN A 76 2.31 14.20 -29.11
C ASN A 76 2.93 13.44 -27.93
N LEU A 77 4.27 13.36 -27.89
CA LEU A 77 5.01 12.77 -26.78
C LEU A 77 4.77 13.56 -25.49
N GLN A 78 4.84 14.89 -25.53
CA GLN A 78 4.56 15.74 -24.38
C GLN A 78 3.14 15.53 -23.84
N GLY A 79 2.15 15.42 -24.74
CA GLY A 79 0.77 15.10 -24.37
C GLY A 79 0.64 13.73 -23.70
N THR A 80 1.35 12.73 -24.21
CA THR A 80 1.36 11.36 -23.64
C THR A 80 2.04 11.33 -22.27
N ILE A 81 3.18 12.00 -22.13
CA ILE A 81 3.88 12.15 -20.84
C ILE A 81 2.96 12.81 -19.83
N CYS A 82 2.26 13.89 -20.19
CA CYS A 82 1.32 14.56 -19.30
C CYS A 82 0.19 13.63 -18.81
N LYS A 83 -0.37 12.81 -19.72
CA LYS A 83 -1.39 11.81 -19.35
C LYS A 83 -0.81 10.77 -18.40
N LEU A 84 0.37 10.23 -18.70
CA LEU A 84 1.06 9.25 -17.86
C LEU A 84 1.38 9.81 -16.47
N THR A 85 1.87 11.05 -16.37
CA THR A 85 2.12 11.70 -15.10
C THR A 85 0.83 11.80 -14.28
N LYS A 86 -0.29 12.22 -14.88
CA LYS A 86 -1.59 12.30 -14.21
C LYS A 86 -2.10 10.93 -13.73
N THR A 87 -1.87 9.86 -14.50
CA THR A 87 -2.23 8.51 -14.07
C THR A 87 -1.35 8.04 -12.92
N CYS A 88 -0.04 8.30 -12.98
CA CYS A 88 0.89 7.95 -11.92
C CYS A 88 0.57 8.67 -10.61
N THR A 89 0.24 9.97 -10.65
CA THR A 89 -0.15 10.70 -9.43
C THR A 89 -1.44 10.16 -8.81
N LYS A 90 -2.46 9.87 -9.64
CA LYS A 90 -3.70 9.25 -9.16
C LYS A 90 -3.47 7.86 -8.55
N LEU A 91 -2.60 7.06 -9.15
CA LEU A 91 -2.24 5.74 -8.62
C LEU A 91 -1.49 5.87 -7.30
N LEU A 92 -0.56 6.82 -7.20
CA LEU A 92 0.17 7.10 -5.96
C LEU A 92 -0.79 7.51 -4.83
N GLU A 93 -1.71 8.43 -5.09
CA GLU A 93 -2.73 8.85 -4.11
C GLU A 93 -3.60 7.67 -3.64
N ARG A 94 -4.00 6.80 -4.57
CA ARG A 94 -4.77 5.59 -4.22
C ARG A 94 -3.93 4.64 -3.38
N MET A 95 -2.66 4.46 -3.72
CA MET A 95 -1.75 3.58 -2.99
C MET A 95 -1.55 4.08 -1.55
N THR A 96 -1.28 5.37 -1.36
CA THR A 96 -1.18 5.97 -0.02
C THR A 96 -2.46 5.81 0.80
N LYS A 97 -3.64 5.92 0.17
CA LYS A 97 -4.91 5.65 0.86
C LYS A 97 -5.05 4.18 1.26
N PHE A 98 -4.60 3.24 0.43
CA PHE A 98 -4.58 1.82 0.79
C PHE A 98 -3.61 1.52 1.92
N GLU A 99 -2.38 2.05 1.87
CA GLU A 99 -1.39 1.92 2.93
C GLU A 99 -1.93 2.41 4.27
N ASN A 100 -2.56 3.60 4.29
CA ASN A 100 -3.16 4.14 5.51
C ASN A 100 -4.30 3.25 6.04
N ARG A 101 -5.14 2.71 5.16
CA ARG A 101 -6.22 1.78 5.56
C ARG A 101 -5.67 0.49 6.14
N VAL A 102 -4.63 -0.06 5.53
CA VAL A 102 -3.95 -1.27 6.04
C VAL A 102 -3.36 -1.00 7.42
N ALA A 103 -2.66 0.12 7.61
CA ALA A 103 -2.10 0.48 8.91
C ALA A 103 -3.17 0.63 10.01
N VAL A 104 -4.34 1.19 9.69
CA VAL A 104 -5.47 1.26 10.64
C VAL A 104 -5.98 -0.14 10.98
N LEU A 105 -6.20 -1.01 9.98
CA LEU A 105 -6.66 -2.37 10.19
C LEU A 105 -5.67 -3.21 11.00
N GLU A 106 -4.37 -3.09 10.74
CA GLU A 106 -3.33 -3.77 11.50
C GLU A 106 -3.36 -3.34 12.98
N ASN A 107 -3.53 -2.05 13.25
CA ASN A 107 -3.67 -1.55 14.62
C ASN A 107 -4.95 -2.06 15.32
N GLU A 108 -6.08 -2.11 14.60
CA GLU A 108 -7.34 -2.65 15.13
C GLU A 108 -7.22 -4.14 15.46
N VAL A 109 -6.62 -4.94 14.58
CA VAL A 109 -6.38 -6.36 14.81
C VAL A 109 -5.49 -6.55 16.03
N MET A 110 -4.40 -5.79 16.15
CA MET A 110 -3.53 -5.85 17.33
C MET A 110 -4.26 -5.48 18.63
N ALA A 111 -5.17 -4.50 18.60
CA ALA A 111 -5.98 -4.14 19.75
C ALA A 111 -6.97 -5.25 20.13
N GLN A 112 -7.63 -5.86 19.13
CA GLN A 112 -8.56 -6.97 19.35
C GLN A 112 -7.85 -8.20 19.91
N MET A 113 -6.67 -8.56 19.39
CA MET A 113 -5.90 -9.69 19.91
C MET A 113 -5.55 -9.52 21.39
N LYS A 114 -5.12 -8.32 21.80
CA LYS A 114 -4.86 -8.01 23.22
C LYS A 114 -6.11 -8.11 24.07
N LEU A 115 -7.26 -7.67 23.56
CA LEU A 115 -8.53 -7.79 24.26
C LEU A 115 -8.92 -9.28 24.43
N CYS A 116 -8.78 -10.08 23.38
CA CYS A 116 -9.03 -11.51 23.43
C CYS A 116 -8.17 -12.21 24.49
N GLU A 117 -6.86 -11.93 24.51
CA GLU A 117 -5.93 -12.46 25.51
C GLU A 117 -6.33 -12.05 26.94
N ALA A 118 -6.72 -10.79 27.14
CA ALA A 118 -7.21 -10.31 28.44
C ALA A 118 -8.53 -11.00 28.86
N THR A 119 -9.44 -11.24 27.92
CA THR A 119 -10.69 -11.95 28.22
C THR A 119 -10.46 -13.43 28.50
N GLU A 120 -9.54 -14.06 27.78
CA GLU A 120 -9.19 -15.47 27.96
C GLU A 120 -8.57 -15.69 29.35
N THR A 121 -7.60 -14.85 29.73
CA THR A 121 -7.00 -14.89 31.08
C THR A 121 -8.04 -14.66 32.17
N HIS A 122 -8.97 -13.74 31.98
CA HIS A 122 -10.08 -13.53 32.93
C HIS A 122 -11.02 -14.74 33.01
N LEU A 123 -11.31 -15.40 31.88
CA LEU A 123 -12.13 -16.62 31.85
C LEU A 123 -11.43 -17.78 32.56
N THR A 124 -10.14 -18.00 32.32
CA THR A 124 -9.39 -19.05 33.00
C THR A 124 -9.30 -18.80 34.51
N ASP A 125 -9.09 -17.55 34.93
CA ASP A 125 -9.04 -17.17 36.34
C ASP A 125 -10.38 -17.37 37.04
N THR A 126 -11.47 -16.95 36.40
CA THR A 126 -12.82 -17.14 36.96
C THR A 126 -13.20 -18.61 37.00
N HIS A 127 -12.86 -19.38 35.97
CA HIS A 127 -13.03 -20.83 35.95
C HIS A 127 -12.31 -21.50 37.13
N TRP A 128 -11.03 -21.18 37.35
CA TRP A 128 -10.26 -21.70 38.48
C TRP A 128 -10.85 -21.33 39.83
N LYS A 129 -11.34 -20.08 39.97
CA LYS A 129 -12.03 -19.63 41.20
C LYS A 129 -13.32 -20.43 41.44
N LEU A 130 -14.10 -20.69 40.40
CA LEU A 130 -15.33 -21.49 40.49
C LEU A 130 -15.03 -22.94 40.84
N GLU A 131 -14.01 -23.54 40.23
CA GLU A 131 -13.57 -24.90 40.55
C GLU A 131 -13.13 -25.00 42.02
N LYS A 132 -12.32 -24.04 42.50
CA LYS A 132 -11.91 -23.97 43.90
C LYS A 132 -13.08 -23.82 44.86
N LEU A 133 -14.08 -23.00 44.52
CA LEU A 133 -15.31 -22.86 45.30
C LEU A 133 -16.10 -24.16 45.30
N GLY A 134 -16.34 -24.77 44.13
CA GLY A 134 -17.03 -26.05 44.01
C GLY A 134 -16.35 -27.16 44.80
N ASN A 135 -15.02 -27.21 44.79
CA ASN A 135 -14.25 -28.14 45.59
C ASN A 135 -14.40 -27.87 47.09
N ARG A 136 -14.42 -26.61 47.54
CA ARG A 136 -14.68 -26.27 48.95
C ARG A 136 -16.09 -26.67 49.39
N PHE A 137 -17.11 -26.41 48.56
CA PHE A 137 -18.49 -26.81 48.84
C PHE A 137 -18.65 -28.33 48.90
N ARG A 138 -17.92 -29.07 48.06
CA ARG A 138 -17.96 -30.54 48.04
C ARG A 138 -17.04 -31.19 49.08
N HIS A 139 -16.07 -30.46 49.62
CA HIS A 139 -15.05 -31.02 50.52
C HIS A 139 -15.67 -31.66 51.76
N ASN A 140 -16.76 -31.08 52.25
CA ASN A 140 -17.48 -31.57 53.42
C ASN A 140 -18.66 -32.50 53.06
N ASN A 141 -18.93 -32.70 51.77
CA ASN A 141 -20.07 -33.50 51.31
C ASN A 141 -19.62 -34.94 51.05
N LEU A 142 -20.17 -35.88 51.82
CA LEU A 142 -20.00 -37.31 51.56
C LEU A 142 -21.10 -37.80 50.61
N ARG A 143 -20.72 -38.50 49.53
CA ARG A 143 -21.69 -39.21 48.68
C ARG A 143 -21.76 -40.68 49.10
N VAL A 144 -22.93 -41.10 49.57
CA VAL A 144 -23.21 -42.51 49.88
C VAL A 144 -23.96 -43.12 48.70
N LEU A 145 -23.43 -44.21 48.15
CA LEU A 145 -23.99 -44.91 46.98
C LEU A 145 -24.48 -46.30 47.39
N GLY A 146 -25.48 -46.84 46.69
CA GLY A 146 -25.97 -48.21 46.89
C GLY A 146 -26.97 -48.39 48.03
N ILE A 147 -27.53 -47.32 48.57
CA ILE A 147 -28.69 -47.38 49.47
C ILE A 147 -29.95 -47.57 48.62
N ALA A 148 -30.77 -48.58 48.92
CA ALA A 148 -32.05 -48.78 48.25
C ALA A 148 -33.05 -47.68 48.66
N GLU A 149 -33.81 -47.18 47.69
CA GLU A 149 -34.78 -46.10 47.90
C GLU A 149 -35.83 -46.50 48.96
N GLY A 150 -36.17 -45.56 49.86
CA GLY A 150 -37.19 -45.76 50.89
C GLY A 150 -36.72 -46.41 52.20
N LEU A 151 -35.46 -46.89 52.28
CA LEU A 151 -34.89 -47.41 53.54
C LEU A 151 -34.65 -46.34 54.62
N GLU A 152 -34.58 -45.08 54.19
CA GLU A 152 -34.28 -43.92 55.04
C GLU A 152 -35.44 -43.57 55.99
N GLY A 153 -36.66 -43.97 55.66
CA GLY A 153 -37.87 -43.60 56.39
C GLY A 153 -38.22 -42.11 56.23
N SER A 154 -38.79 -41.50 57.28
CA SER A 154 -39.21 -40.09 57.27
C SER A 154 -38.11 -39.09 57.65
N ASP A 155 -36.97 -39.57 58.15
CA ASP A 155 -35.88 -38.73 58.67
C ASP A 155 -34.51 -39.28 58.25
N THR A 156 -34.05 -38.82 57.09
CA THR A 156 -32.77 -39.22 56.48
C THR A 156 -31.58 -38.95 57.40
N ARG A 157 -31.63 -37.89 58.22
CA ARG A 157 -30.54 -37.54 59.15
C ARG A 157 -30.36 -38.62 60.21
N LYS A 158 -31.45 -39.04 60.85
CA LYS A 158 -31.40 -40.13 61.86
C LYS A 158 -30.92 -41.44 61.24
N TYR A 159 -31.34 -41.74 60.01
CA TYR A 159 -30.89 -42.93 59.30
C TYR A 159 -29.37 -42.92 59.07
N ILE A 160 -28.80 -41.82 58.56
CA ILE A 160 -27.36 -41.70 58.31
C ILE A 160 -26.54 -41.76 59.61
N VAL A 161 -26.98 -41.11 60.70
CA VAL A 161 -26.30 -41.19 62.01
C VAL A 161 -26.26 -42.64 62.51
N LYS A 162 -27.37 -43.38 62.40
CA LYS A 162 -27.42 -44.79 62.79
C LYS A 162 -26.51 -45.65 61.90
N LEU A 163 -26.49 -45.39 60.60
CA LEU A 163 -25.64 -46.08 59.64
C LEU A 163 -24.15 -45.88 59.99
N PHE A 164 -23.72 -44.64 60.24
CA PHE A 164 -22.33 -44.34 60.60
C PHE A 164 -21.93 -44.91 61.96
N ASN A 165 -22.79 -44.85 62.97
CA ASN A 165 -22.49 -45.46 64.27
C ASN A 165 -22.35 -46.99 64.18
N THR A 166 -23.10 -47.62 63.29
CA THR A 166 -23.00 -49.08 63.04
C THR A 166 -21.74 -49.42 62.25
N ALA A 167 -21.40 -48.62 61.23
CA ALA A 167 -20.25 -48.87 60.35
C ALA A 167 -18.90 -48.50 60.98
N PHE A 168 -18.87 -47.52 61.89
CA PHE A 168 -17.65 -46.96 62.48
C PHE A 168 -17.64 -47.01 64.01
N SER A 169 -18.06 -48.13 64.59
CA SER A 169 -18.14 -48.36 66.04
C SER A 169 -16.84 -48.07 66.82
N ASP A 170 -15.70 -48.10 66.15
CA ASP A 170 -14.38 -48.07 66.77
C ASP A 170 -13.76 -46.65 66.84
N LEU A 171 -14.44 -45.64 66.28
CA LEU A 171 -13.95 -44.25 66.32
C LEU A 171 -14.33 -43.55 67.64
N PRO A 172 -13.38 -42.88 68.32
CA PRO A 172 -13.66 -42.12 69.54
C PRO A 172 -14.47 -40.84 69.25
N ASN A 173 -15.48 -40.55 70.09
CA ASN A 173 -16.39 -39.39 69.99
C ASN A 173 -17.28 -39.36 68.72
N GLN A 174 -18.28 -40.24 68.67
CA GLN A 174 -19.32 -40.30 67.62
C GLN A 174 -20.44 -39.25 67.79
N ASN A 175 -20.10 -37.97 67.91
CA ASN A 175 -21.10 -36.89 67.85
C ASN A 175 -21.11 -36.29 66.45
N TRP A 176 -21.79 -36.96 65.51
CA TRP A 176 -21.87 -36.55 64.11
C TRP A 176 -22.76 -35.32 63.96
N ASP A 177 -22.16 -34.16 63.70
CA ASP A 177 -22.90 -32.95 63.36
C ASP A 177 -23.16 -32.92 61.85
N ILE A 178 -24.34 -33.41 61.45
CA ILE A 178 -24.80 -33.40 60.07
C ILE A 178 -25.70 -32.18 59.87
N GLU A 179 -25.30 -31.27 58.99
CA GLU A 179 -26.07 -30.09 58.60
C GLU A 179 -27.41 -30.49 57.95
N GLU A 180 -28.48 -29.74 58.24
CA GLU A 180 -29.76 -29.96 57.57
C GLU A 180 -29.70 -29.46 56.12
N PRO A 181 -30.38 -30.16 55.18
CA PRO A 181 -30.45 -29.68 53.81
C PRO A 181 -31.11 -28.29 53.79
N LEU A 182 -30.46 -27.33 53.12
CA LEU A 182 -31.07 -26.04 52.80
C LEU A 182 -32.37 -26.33 52.02
N THR A 183 -33.51 -26.10 52.66
CA THR A 183 -34.81 -26.16 52.01
C THR A 183 -35.02 -24.81 51.33
N ASP A 184 -35.19 -24.83 50.01
CA ASP A 184 -35.54 -23.63 49.24
C ASP A 184 -36.85 -23.09 49.81
N SER A 185 -36.76 -21.92 50.46
CA SER A 185 -37.89 -21.16 51.01
C SER A 185 -38.48 -20.23 49.96
#